data_AF-A0A2A6BUE0-F1
#
_entry.id   AF-A0A2A6BUE0-F1
#
_cell.length_a   1.000
_cell.length_b   1.000
_cell.length_c   1.000
_cell.angle_alpha   90.00
_cell.angle_beta   90.00
_cell.angle_gamma   90.00
#
_symmetry.space_group_name_H-M   'P 1'
#
loop_
_entity.id
_entity.type
_entity.pdbx_description
1 polymer ?
#
loop_
_entity_poly.entity_id
_entity_poly.type
_entity_poly.pdbx_seq_one_letter_code
_entity_poly.pdbx_strand_id
1 'polypeptide(L)'
;SPNDKFGLTLLKAQPVIDEAEEEAVRRNLVPEGWLNLRTYDSRYWEDVTLAERWSTVGVVNAYCEKKLDMVLGFADSYGLATVTKVSAGFGNGVPVITTAGLPSMLHSRKSYPYLIRMQGSYRHMAAALFKLIAKQDKTDPNHSPHSLDYLHMLFMYHDKKRAVNKQERDETTDSESVSSHCYFSLYAIKNYFSEHSAEFKSIWSITTPSYPFDEELPRNKSQVEHWLKEVSEKTNGAFSLCDYYREYGLECGFVT
;
A
#
# COMPACT_ATOMS: atom_id res chain seq x y z
N SER A 1 17.60 5.64 -7.12
CA SER A 1 16.56 6.34 -7.89
C SER A 1 15.47 6.79 -6.92
N PRO A 2 14.77 7.92 -7.14
CA PRO A 2 13.62 8.34 -6.32
C PRO A 2 12.51 7.27 -6.20
N ASN A 3 12.45 6.31 -7.14
CA ASN A 3 11.51 5.20 -7.10
C ASN A 3 12.00 4.02 -6.24
N ASP A 4 13.32 3.77 -6.20
CA ASP A 4 13.92 2.72 -5.37
C ASP A 4 14.24 3.26 -3.96
N LYS A 5 13.18 3.48 -3.17
CA LYS A 5 13.28 4.06 -1.81
C LYS A 5 14.04 3.18 -0.82
N PHE A 6 14.13 1.88 -1.08
CA PHE A 6 14.84 0.91 -0.22
C PHE A 6 16.23 0.55 -0.76
N GLY A 7 16.60 1.06 -1.93
CA GLY A 7 17.88 0.77 -2.56
C GLY A 7 18.04 -0.71 -2.90
N LEU A 8 16.96 -1.45 -3.15
CA LEU A 8 16.95 -2.89 -3.43
C LEU A 8 17.19 -3.12 -4.92
N THR A 9 18.45 -3.02 -5.33
CA THR A 9 18.87 -3.36 -6.68
C THR A 9 19.08 -4.86 -6.83
N LEU A 10 18.99 -5.36 -8.06
CA LEU A 10 19.33 -6.74 -8.39
C LEU A 10 20.71 -7.13 -7.83
N LEU A 11 21.72 -6.26 -7.99
CA LEU A 11 23.08 -6.48 -7.49
C LEU A 11 23.17 -6.64 -5.97
N LYS A 12 22.25 -6.01 -5.22
CA LYS A 12 22.20 -6.14 -3.76
C LYS A 12 21.36 -7.33 -3.30
N ALA A 13 20.39 -7.76 -4.10
CA ALA A 13 19.59 -8.94 -3.83
C ALA A 13 20.32 -10.25 -4.19
N GLN A 14 21.17 -10.22 -5.23
CA GLN A 14 21.86 -11.40 -5.75
C GLN A 14 22.61 -12.20 -4.67
N PRO A 15 23.42 -11.58 -3.78
CA PRO A 15 24.16 -12.35 -2.77
C PRO A 15 23.25 -13.14 -1.81
N VAL A 16 22.04 -12.64 -1.53
CA VAL A 16 21.07 -13.34 -0.68
C VAL A 16 20.46 -14.54 -1.42
N ILE A 17 20.28 -14.41 -2.74
CA ILE A 17 19.77 -15.47 -3.59
C ILE A 17 20.83 -16.57 -3.75
N ASP A 18 22.09 -16.18 -4.00
CA ASP A 18 23.22 -17.10 -4.14
C ASP A 18 23.42 -17.93 -2.86
N GLU A 19 23.46 -17.30 -1.69
CA GLU A 19 23.56 -18.03 -0.41
C GLU A 19 22.35 -18.96 -0.18
N ALA A 20 21.15 -18.54 -0.58
CA ALA A 20 19.96 -19.38 -0.44
C ALA A 20 20.00 -20.62 -1.35
N GLU A 21 20.55 -20.49 -2.56
CA GLU A 21 20.78 -21.62 -3.47
C GLU A 21 21.85 -22.57 -2.90
N GLU A 22 23.00 -22.02 -2.47
CA GLU A 22 24.07 -22.81 -1.86
C GLU A 22 23.59 -23.59 -0.62
N GLU A 23 22.81 -22.94 0.24
CA GLU A 23 22.21 -23.59 1.41
C GLU A 23 21.23 -24.71 1.02
N ALA A 24 20.40 -24.49 -0.02
CA ALA A 24 19.45 -25.49 -0.48
C ALA A 24 20.15 -26.74 -1.03
N VAL A 25 21.24 -26.57 -1.78
CA VAL A 25 22.10 -27.67 -2.25
C VAL A 25 22.78 -28.36 -1.07
N ARG A 26 23.37 -27.60 -0.14
CA ARG A 26 24.06 -28.11 1.05
C ARG A 26 23.14 -28.97 1.93
N ARG A 27 21.86 -28.61 2.01
CA ARG A 27 20.81 -29.36 2.74
C ARG A 27 20.20 -30.52 1.96
N ASN A 28 20.67 -30.80 0.73
CA ASN A 28 20.09 -31.80 -0.17
C ASN A 28 18.59 -31.57 -0.46
N LEU A 29 18.13 -30.31 -0.46
CA LEU A 29 16.75 -29.98 -0.86
C LEU A 29 16.59 -29.98 -2.38
N VAL A 30 17.65 -29.61 -3.10
CA VAL A 30 17.74 -29.63 -4.56
C VAL A 30 19.13 -30.13 -4.99
N PRO A 31 19.25 -30.79 -6.15
CA PRO A 31 20.55 -31.13 -6.71
C PRO A 31 21.36 -29.88 -7.10
N GLU A 32 22.68 -30.01 -7.11
CA GLU A 32 23.57 -28.98 -7.65
C GLU A 32 23.26 -28.71 -9.13
N GLY A 33 23.20 -27.44 -9.52
CA GLY A 33 22.90 -27.01 -10.89
C GLY A 33 21.43 -27.20 -11.31
N TRP A 34 20.54 -27.56 -10.39
CA TRP A 34 19.11 -27.74 -10.69
C TRP A 34 18.38 -26.40 -10.89
N LEU A 35 18.77 -25.35 -10.15
CA LEU A 35 18.21 -24.01 -10.30
C LEU A 35 18.96 -23.24 -11.39
N ASN A 36 18.22 -22.64 -12.33
CA ASN A 36 18.78 -21.76 -13.36
C ASN A 36 18.15 -20.37 -13.23
N LEU A 37 18.75 -19.54 -12.39
CA LEU A 37 18.23 -18.22 -12.08
C LEU A 37 18.62 -17.22 -13.18
N ARG A 38 17.62 -16.53 -13.72
CA ARG A 38 17.81 -15.47 -14.71
C ARG A 38 17.25 -14.16 -14.19
N THR A 39 18.08 -13.15 -14.25
CA THR A 39 17.73 -11.81 -13.79
C THR A 39 17.24 -10.96 -14.96
N TYR A 40 16.19 -10.17 -14.74
CA TYR A 40 15.66 -9.26 -15.74
C TYR A 40 15.47 -7.88 -15.12
N ASP A 41 16.05 -6.83 -15.72
CA ASP A 41 15.88 -5.46 -15.25
C ASP A 41 14.51 -4.93 -15.72
N SER A 42 13.62 -4.68 -14.77
CA SER A 42 12.33 -4.05 -15.04
C SER A 42 12.46 -2.57 -15.39
N ARG A 43 13.61 -1.93 -15.18
CA ARG A 43 13.81 -0.48 -15.33
C ARG A 43 12.94 0.37 -14.41
N TYR A 44 12.55 -0.19 -13.26
CA TYR A 44 11.81 0.53 -12.22
C TYR A 44 12.47 1.83 -11.75
N TRP A 45 13.81 1.87 -11.84
CA TRP A 45 14.59 3.05 -11.51
C TRP A 45 14.36 4.23 -12.48
N GLU A 46 13.93 3.97 -13.72
CA GLU A 46 13.67 4.95 -14.77
C GLU A 46 12.26 5.52 -14.62
N ASP A 47 11.24 4.64 -14.67
CA ASP A 47 9.84 5.02 -14.58
C ASP A 47 8.99 3.81 -14.16
N VAL A 48 8.04 4.02 -13.24
CA VAL A 48 7.19 2.95 -12.69
C VAL A 48 6.24 2.37 -13.73
N THR A 49 5.66 3.23 -14.59
CA THR A 49 4.74 2.83 -15.66
C THR A 49 5.48 2.10 -16.77
N LEU A 50 6.71 2.53 -17.11
CA LEU A 50 7.57 1.78 -18.03
C LEU A 50 7.94 0.41 -17.46
N ALA A 51 8.16 0.33 -16.14
CA ALA A 51 8.58 -0.91 -15.53
C ALA A 51 7.56 -2.04 -15.64
N GLU A 52 6.27 -1.70 -15.54
CA GLU A 52 5.19 -2.65 -15.81
C GLU A 52 5.29 -3.27 -17.21
N ARG A 53 5.59 -2.44 -18.22
CA ARG A 53 5.70 -2.86 -19.63
C ARG A 53 6.91 -3.75 -19.85
N TRP A 54 8.08 -3.32 -19.40
CA TRP A 54 9.33 -4.09 -19.54
C TRP A 54 9.25 -5.43 -18.82
N SER A 55 8.70 -5.45 -17.60
CA SER A 55 8.47 -6.66 -16.82
C SER A 55 7.61 -7.68 -17.59
N THR A 56 6.54 -7.20 -18.21
CA THR A 56 5.63 -8.04 -19.00
C THR A 56 6.33 -8.62 -20.24
N VAL A 57 7.06 -7.80 -20.98
CA VAL A 57 7.82 -8.24 -22.17
C VAL A 57 8.88 -9.28 -21.79
N GLY A 58 9.63 -9.05 -20.70
CA GLY A 58 10.64 -9.98 -20.22
C GLY A 58 10.07 -11.36 -19.92
N VAL A 59 8.93 -11.40 -19.22
CA VAL A 59 8.23 -12.64 -18.87
C VAL A 59 7.68 -13.36 -20.11
N VAL A 60 7.07 -12.64 -21.05
CA VAL A 60 6.58 -13.23 -22.30
C VAL A 60 7.73 -13.82 -23.12
N ASN A 61 8.85 -13.10 -23.23
CA ASN A 61 10.02 -13.60 -23.97
C ASN A 61 10.60 -14.86 -23.32
N ALA A 62 10.76 -14.87 -21.99
CA ALA A 62 11.26 -16.04 -21.27
C ALA A 62 10.33 -17.26 -21.43
N TYR A 63 9.01 -17.03 -21.45
CA TYR A 63 8.02 -18.07 -21.72
C TYR A 63 8.14 -18.60 -23.16
N CYS A 64 8.20 -17.72 -24.16
CA CYS A 64 8.37 -18.12 -25.56
C CYS A 64 9.68 -18.86 -25.83
N GLU A 65 10.74 -18.52 -25.10
CA GLU A 65 12.03 -19.23 -25.17
C GLU A 65 12.01 -20.60 -24.47
N LYS A 66 10.91 -20.97 -23.79
CA LYS A 66 10.78 -22.18 -22.95
C LYS A 66 11.79 -22.22 -21.81
N LYS A 67 12.05 -21.07 -21.19
CA LYS A 67 13.01 -20.89 -20.08
C LYS A 67 12.35 -20.28 -18.85
N LEU A 68 11.03 -20.38 -18.74
CA LEU A 68 10.27 -19.79 -17.64
C LEU A 68 9.40 -20.85 -16.97
N ASP A 69 9.83 -21.28 -15.78
CA ASP A 69 9.08 -22.17 -14.90
C ASP A 69 8.38 -21.40 -13.77
N MET A 70 8.98 -20.28 -13.32
CA MET A 70 8.51 -19.46 -12.20
C MET A 70 9.07 -18.05 -12.30
N VAL A 71 8.32 -17.07 -11.76
CA VAL A 71 8.78 -15.68 -11.61
C VAL A 71 9.05 -15.39 -10.12
N LEU A 72 10.21 -14.82 -9.82
CA LEU A 72 10.53 -14.23 -8.51
C LEU A 72 10.51 -12.70 -8.64
N GLY A 73 9.70 -12.03 -7.83
CA GLY A 73 9.43 -10.58 -7.94
C GLY A 73 7.95 -10.29 -8.24
N PHE A 74 7.53 -9.06 -8.56
CA PHE A 74 8.27 -7.81 -8.62
C PHE A 74 8.24 -7.06 -7.29
N ALA A 75 9.15 -6.10 -7.13
CA ALA A 75 9.19 -5.21 -5.96
C ALA A 75 8.10 -4.12 -5.99
N ASP A 76 7.52 -3.84 -7.16
CA ASP A 76 6.44 -2.86 -7.33
C ASP A 76 5.07 -3.54 -7.52
N SER A 77 4.00 -2.84 -7.14
CA SER A 77 2.66 -3.43 -7.16
C SER A 77 2.03 -3.50 -8.55
N TYR A 78 2.48 -2.68 -9.50
CA TYR A 78 1.85 -2.51 -10.81
C TYR A 78 2.38 -3.57 -11.79
N GLY A 79 3.70 -3.67 -11.93
CA GLY A 79 4.37 -4.76 -12.63
C GLY A 79 3.96 -6.13 -12.10
N LEU A 80 3.89 -6.27 -10.77
CA LEU A 80 3.40 -7.49 -10.15
C LEU A 80 1.95 -7.83 -10.56
N ALA A 81 1.03 -6.85 -10.49
CA ALA A 81 -0.37 -7.08 -10.84
C ALA A 81 -0.52 -7.52 -12.30
N THR A 82 0.20 -6.87 -13.22
CA THR A 82 0.10 -7.13 -14.65
C THR A 82 0.76 -8.44 -15.03
N VAL A 83 1.99 -8.70 -14.59
CA VAL A 83 2.68 -9.97 -14.87
C VAL A 83 1.88 -11.14 -14.33
N THR A 84 1.35 -11.05 -13.10
CA THR A 84 0.56 -12.14 -12.52
C THR A 84 -0.69 -12.47 -13.32
N LYS A 85 -1.37 -11.46 -13.88
CA LYS A 85 -2.53 -11.68 -14.76
C LYS A 85 -2.12 -12.34 -16.06
N VAL A 86 -1.03 -11.88 -16.67
CA VAL A 86 -0.50 -12.42 -17.93
C VAL A 86 -0.02 -13.86 -17.74
N SER A 87 0.74 -14.12 -16.68
CA SER A 87 1.30 -15.44 -16.37
C SER A 87 0.23 -16.48 -16.07
N ALA A 88 -0.94 -16.06 -15.58
CA ALA A 88 -2.09 -16.94 -15.40
C ALA A 88 -2.70 -17.44 -16.72
N GLY A 89 -2.46 -16.74 -17.84
CA GLY A 89 -2.89 -17.14 -19.18
C GLY A 89 -1.92 -18.07 -19.92
N PHE A 90 -0.73 -18.33 -19.36
CA PHE A 90 0.29 -19.16 -20.00
C PHE A 90 0.06 -20.64 -19.73
N GLY A 91 -0.35 -21.45 -20.71
CA GLY A 91 -0.43 -22.91 -20.54
C GLY A 91 -1.19 -23.32 -19.28
N ASN A 92 -0.49 -23.93 -18.32
CA ASN A 92 -1.03 -24.34 -17.01
C ASN A 92 -0.91 -23.25 -15.91
N GLY A 93 -0.62 -22.02 -16.28
CA GLY A 93 -0.21 -20.92 -15.41
C GLY A 93 1.26 -20.99 -15.02
N VAL A 94 1.90 -19.83 -14.92
CA VAL A 94 3.24 -19.69 -14.34
C VAL A 94 3.14 -19.04 -12.95
N PRO A 95 3.66 -19.69 -11.89
CA PRO A 95 3.64 -19.15 -10.53
C PRO A 95 4.51 -17.89 -10.41
N VAL A 96 3.99 -16.93 -9.64
CA VAL A 96 4.70 -15.69 -9.31
C VAL A 96 4.85 -15.61 -7.80
N ILE A 97 6.09 -15.63 -7.32
CA ILE A 97 6.42 -15.49 -5.90
C ILE A 97 7.01 -14.11 -5.64
N THR A 98 6.46 -13.38 -4.68
CA THR A 98 6.93 -12.04 -4.36
C THR A 98 7.05 -11.81 -2.85
N THR A 99 8.03 -11.01 -2.47
CA THR A 99 8.13 -10.39 -1.13
C THR A 99 7.33 -9.10 -1.03
N ALA A 100 6.84 -8.54 -2.15
CA ALA A 100 6.08 -7.30 -2.19
C ALA A 100 4.58 -7.56 -2.41
N GLY A 101 3.85 -6.57 -2.93
CA GLY A 101 2.42 -6.73 -3.23
C GLY A 101 1.51 -6.66 -2.01
N LEU A 102 1.78 -5.71 -1.12
CA LEU A 102 0.98 -5.39 0.07
C LEU A 102 -0.48 -4.98 -0.21
N PRO A 103 -0.86 -4.38 -1.36
CA PRO A 103 -2.25 -4.02 -1.63
C PRO A 103 -3.21 -5.22 -1.49
N SER A 104 -4.33 -5.00 -0.79
CA SER A 104 -5.32 -6.04 -0.50
C SER A 104 -5.97 -6.62 -1.75
N MET A 105 -6.05 -5.84 -2.84
CA MET A 105 -6.62 -6.28 -4.13
C MET A 105 -5.89 -7.49 -4.73
N LEU A 106 -4.58 -7.63 -4.46
CA LEU A 106 -3.78 -8.77 -4.91
C LEU A 106 -4.12 -10.08 -4.18
N HIS A 107 -5.04 -10.07 -3.22
CA HIS A 107 -5.56 -11.27 -2.57
C HIS A 107 -6.62 -12.02 -3.40
N SER A 108 -7.19 -11.40 -4.45
CA SER A 108 -8.23 -12.03 -5.26
C SER A 108 -7.71 -13.27 -5.98
N ARG A 109 -8.07 -14.48 -5.50
CA ARG A 109 -7.73 -15.76 -6.17
C ARG A 109 -8.35 -15.90 -7.55
N LYS A 110 -9.46 -15.21 -7.81
CA LYS A 110 -10.08 -15.13 -9.14
C LYS A 110 -9.19 -14.37 -10.13
N SER A 111 -8.59 -13.27 -9.68
CA SER A 111 -7.79 -12.38 -10.54
C SER A 111 -6.30 -12.75 -10.57
N TYR A 112 -5.81 -13.37 -9.50
CA TYR A 112 -4.39 -13.68 -9.26
C TYR A 112 -4.23 -15.12 -8.74
N PRO A 113 -4.64 -16.15 -9.51
CA PRO A 113 -4.69 -17.53 -9.04
C PRO A 113 -3.31 -18.08 -8.66
N TYR A 114 -2.27 -17.72 -9.42
CA TYR A 114 -0.90 -18.22 -9.25
C TYR A 114 0.03 -17.27 -8.48
N LEU A 115 -0.52 -16.25 -7.81
CA LEU A 115 0.25 -15.33 -6.98
C LEU A 115 0.49 -15.92 -5.59
N ILE A 116 1.76 -15.97 -5.22
CA ILE A 116 2.23 -16.38 -3.90
C ILE A 116 2.96 -15.20 -3.28
N ARG A 117 2.44 -14.70 -2.16
CA ARG A 117 3.05 -13.59 -1.42
C ARG A 117 3.67 -14.13 -0.14
N MET A 118 4.91 -13.75 0.10
CA MET A 118 5.60 -14.07 1.35
C MET A 118 5.25 -13.08 2.47
N GLN A 119 4.80 -11.86 2.13
CA GLN A 119 4.37 -10.86 3.09
C GLN A 119 2.84 -10.75 3.21
N GLY A 120 2.39 -10.38 4.41
CA GLY A 120 0.99 -10.08 4.69
C GLY A 120 0.52 -8.79 4.00
N SER A 121 -0.79 -8.67 3.76
CA SER A 121 -1.35 -7.46 3.12
C SER A 121 -1.57 -6.30 4.10
N TYR A 122 -1.79 -5.09 3.57
CA TYR A 122 -2.22 -3.93 4.37
C TYR A 122 -3.50 -4.16 5.17
N ARG A 123 -4.31 -5.18 4.82
CA ARG A 123 -5.47 -5.58 5.63
C ARG A 123 -5.06 -6.05 7.03
N HIS A 124 -3.93 -6.74 7.19
CA HIS A 124 -3.45 -7.16 8.52
C HIS A 124 -2.98 -5.96 9.36
N MET A 125 -2.31 -5.00 8.72
CA MET A 125 -1.96 -3.73 9.36
C MET A 125 -3.22 -2.97 9.79
N ALA A 126 -4.24 -2.89 8.93
CA ALA A 126 -5.52 -2.26 9.24
C ALA A 126 -6.24 -2.94 10.41
N ALA A 127 -6.21 -4.28 10.49
CA ALA A 127 -6.77 -5.03 11.60
C ALA A 127 -6.05 -4.75 12.93
N ALA A 128 -4.71 -4.68 12.91
CA ALA A 128 -3.93 -4.31 14.09
C ALA A 128 -4.24 -2.87 14.53
N LEU A 129 -4.32 -1.94 13.58
CA LEU A 129 -4.68 -0.55 13.85
C LEU A 129 -6.09 -0.45 14.46
N PHE A 130 -7.07 -1.17 13.90
CA PHE A 130 -8.43 -1.20 14.44
C PHE A 130 -8.44 -1.63 15.92
N LYS A 131 -7.73 -2.72 16.24
CA LYS A 131 -7.63 -3.21 17.62
C LYS A 131 -6.96 -2.23 18.58
N LEU A 132 -6.01 -1.43 18.10
CA LEU A 132 -5.23 -0.52 18.93
C LEU A 132 -5.91 0.84 19.13
N ILE A 133 -6.48 1.43 18.09
CA ILE A 133 -6.91 2.84 18.13
C ILE A 133 -8.41 3.05 17.95
N ALA A 134 -9.12 2.12 17.33
CA ALA A 134 -10.50 2.36 16.95
C ALA A 134 -11.43 2.29 18.16
N LYS A 135 -12.41 3.19 18.22
CA LYS A 135 -13.58 3.03 19.08
C LYS A 135 -14.24 1.68 18.79
N GLN A 136 -14.32 0.85 19.81
CA GLN A 136 -14.90 -0.49 19.73
C GLN A 136 -16.16 -0.57 20.59
N ASP A 137 -17.08 -1.42 20.15
CA ASP A 137 -18.24 -1.77 20.97
C ASP A 137 -17.74 -2.66 22.13
N LYS A 138 -17.89 -2.17 23.36
CA LYS A 138 -17.47 -2.90 24.56
C LYS A 138 -18.30 -4.16 24.80
N THR A 139 -19.43 -4.30 24.11
CA THR A 139 -20.24 -5.51 24.12
C THR A 139 -19.75 -6.56 23.11
N ASP A 140 -18.88 -6.19 22.16
CA ASP A 140 -18.24 -7.16 21.25
C ASP A 140 -17.28 -8.05 22.04
N PRO A 141 -17.45 -9.39 22.04
CA PRO A 141 -16.53 -10.31 22.71
C PRO A 141 -15.10 -10.26 22.17
N ASN A 142 -14.88 -9.71 20.96
CA ASN A 142 -13.57 -9.54 20.35
C ASN A 142 -12.94 -8.16 20.59
N HIS A 143 -13.54 -7.32 21.44
CA HIS A 143 -12.98 -6.02 21.75
C HIS A 143 -11.58 -6.16 22.36
N SER A 144 -10.71 -5.22 21.99
CA SER A 144 -9.37 -5.09 22.52
C SER A 144 -9.41 -4.30 23.82
N PRO A 145 -8.97 -4.86 24.96
CA PRO A 145 -8.92 -4.13 26.23
C PRO A 145 -7.87 -3.00 26.22
N HIS A 146 -7.01 -2.97 25.20
CA HIS A 146 -5.96 -1.97 25.02
C HIS A 146 -6.31 -0.92 23.95
N SER A 147 -7.56 -0.88 23.50
CA SER A 147 -7.98 0.15 22.55
C SER A 147 -7.89 1.56 23.15
N LEU A 148 -7.46 2.53 22.36
CA LEU A 148 -7.53 3.95 22.71
C LEU A 148 -8.93 4.56 22.51
N ASP A 149 -9.86 3.80 21.95
CA ASP A 149 -11.25 4.19 21.73
C ASP A 149 -11.46 5.49 20.91
N TYR A 150 -10.59 5.76 19.93
CA TYR A 150 -10.72 6.93 19.07
C TYR A 150 -11.76 6.72 17.97
N LEU A 151 -12.70 7.67 17.86
CA LEU A 151 -13.67 7.75 16.77
C LEU A 151 -13.29 8.80 15.73
N HIS A 152 -12.69 9.90 16.18
CA HIS A 152 -12.32 11.04 15.35
C HIS A 152 -10.82 11.07 15.15
N MET A 153 -10.41 10.85 13.91
CA MET A 153 -9.02 10.68 13.52
C MET A 153 -8.86 11.08 12.06
N LEU A 154 -7.66 11.56 11.73
CA LEU A 154 -7.29 12.00 10.39
C LEU A 154 -5.93 11.41 10.03
N PHE A 155 -5.78 11.01 8.77
CA PHE A 155 -4.54 10.46 8.26
C PHE A 155 -3.77 11.48 7.43
N MET A 156 -2.63 11.95 7.94
CA MET A 156 -1.65 12.69 7.13
C MET A 156 -0.75 11.69 6.40
N TYR A 157 -0.63 11.81 5.07
CA TYR A 157 0.13 10.81 4.30
C TYR A 157 0.75 11.37 3.03
N HIS A 158 1.85 10.74 2.60
CA HIS A 158 2.50 11.11 1.35
C HIS A 158 1.70 10.61 0.14
N ASP A 159 1.29 11.52 -0.74
CA ASP A 159 0.65 11.18 -2.01
C ASP A 159 0.77 12.29 -3.04
N LYS A 160 1.65 12.13 -4.03
CA LYS A 160 1.89 13.13 -5.10
C LYS A 160 0.62 13.47 -5.88
N LYS A 161 -0.23 12.49 -6.13
CA LYS A 161 -1.42 12.63 -6.97
C LYS A 161 -2.46 13.56 -6.34
N ARG A 162 -2.65 13.45 -5.02
CA ARG A 162 -3.67 14.19 -4.26
C ARG A 162 -3.09 15.26 -3.35
N ALA A 163 -1.79 15.55 -3.44
CA ALA A 163 -1.08 16.46 -2.56
C ALA A 163 -1.70 17.86 -2.52
N VAL A 164 -2.00 18.36 -1.31
CA VAL A 164 -2.54 19.72 -1.10
C VAL A 164 -1.51 20.82 -1.37
N ASN A 165 -0.22 20.50 -1.26
CA ASN A 165 0.89 21.41 -1.51
C ASN A 165 1.39 21.37 -2.95
N LYS A 166 0.66 20.69 -3.85
CA LYS A 166 0.91 20.76 -5.29
C LYS A 166 0.53 22.16 -5.76
N GLN A 167 1.44 22.84 -6.45
CA GLN A 167 1.08 24.06 -7.17
C GLN A 167 -0.03 23.72 -8.17
N GLU A 168 -1.06 24.57 -8.27
CA GLU A 168 -1.99 24.54 -9.41
C GLU A 168 -1.12 24.60 -10.68
N ARG A 169 -1.06 23.52 -11.46
CA ARG A 169 -0.28 23.47 -12.70
C ARG A 169 -1.22 23.26 -13.87
N ASP A 170 -0.92 24.00 -14.95
CA ASP A 170 -1.50 23.91 -16.28
C ASP A 170 -1.85 22.46 -16.67
N GLU A 171 -3.05 22.30 -17.23
CA GLU A 171 -3.68 21.05 -17.69
C GLU A 171 -2.86 20.21 -18.69
N THR A 172 -1.64 20.63 -19.04
CA THR A 172 -0.79 20.04 -20.08
C THR A 172 0.25 19.03 -19.57
N THR A 173 0.41 18.88 -18.26
CA THR A 173 1.26 17.82 -17.68
C THR A 173 0.43 16.86 -16.84
N ASP A 174 -0.31 15.99 -17.54
CA ASP A 174 -0.83 14.74 -16.98
C ASP A 174 0.35 13.87 -16.55
N SER A 175 0.90 14.15 -15.38
CA SER A 175 1.78 13.20 -14.72
C SER A 175 0.90 11.99 -14.38
N GLU A 176 1.08 10.88 -15.11
CA GLU A 176 0.54 9.54 -14.82
C GLU A 176 1.09 9.04 -13.47
N SER A 177 0.82 9.80 -12.40
CA SER A 177 1.33 9.53 -11.07
C SER A 177 0.59 8.33 -10.51
N VAL A 178 1.35 7.25 -10.42
CA VAL A 178 0.97 5.98 -9.83
C VAL A 178 0.56 6.19 -8.37
N SER A 179 -0.45 5.45 -7.89
CA SER A 179 -0.91 5.59 -6.51
C SER A 179 0.16 5.13 -5.52
N SER A 180 0.33 5.90 -4.44
CA SER A 180 1.34 5.62 -3.42
C SER A 180 1.01 4.41 -2.55
N HIS A 181 2.04 3.81 -1.93
CA HIS A 181 1.86 2.79 -0.88
C HIS A 181 1.03 3.29 0.29
N CYS A 182 1.17 4.57 0.66
CA CYS A 182 0.40 5.21 1.71
C CYS A 182 -1.09 5.28 1.37
N TYR A 183 -1.43 5.60 0.12
CA TYR A 183 -2.82 5.56 -0.36
C TYR A 183 -3.43 4.17 -0.24
N PHE A 184 -2.73 3.12 -0.68
CA PHE A 184 -3.22 1.75 -0.56
C PHE A 184 -3.39 1.30 0.90
N SER A 185 -2.51 1.77 1.78
CA SER A 185 -2.59 1.52 3.23
C SER A 185 -3.83 2.18 3.83
N LEU A 186 -4.06 3.46 3.52
CA LEU A 186 -5.25 4.20 3.96
C LEU A 186 -6.55 3.58 3.45
N TYR A 187 -6.56 3.14 2.19
CA TYR A 187 -7.72 2.46 1.63
C TYR A 187 -8.03 1.12 2.33
N ALA A 188 -7.00 0.36 2.68
CA ALA A 188 -7.16 -0.86 3.48
C ALA A 188 -7.71 -0.56 4.88
N ILE A 189 -7.24 0.51 5.52
CA ILE A 189 -7.76 0.97 6.82
C ILE A 189 -9.22 1.37 6.72
N LYS A 190 -9.59 2.23 5.74
CA LYS A 190 -10.97 2.64 5.49
C LYS A 190 -11.89 1.43 5.40
N ASN A 191 -11.56 0.51 4.49
CA ASN A 191 -12.43 -0.63 4.22
C ASN A 191 -12.55 -1.53 5.45
N TYR A 192 -11.44 -1.81 6.14
CA TYR A 192 -11.48 -2.65 7.33
C TYR A 192 -12.35 -2.03 8.43
N PHE A 193 -12.17 -0.75 8.75
CA PHE A 193 -12.94 -0.06 9.78
C PHE A 193 -14.44 -0.02 9.42
N SER A 194 -14.78 0.31 8.18
CA SER A 194 -16.17 0.35 7.72
C SER A 194 -16.85 -1.03 7.66
N GLU A 195 -16.07 -2.11 7.49
CA GLU A 195 -16.57 -3.49 7.56
C GLU A 195 -16.87 -3.93 9.00
N HIS A 196 -16.13 -3.41 10.00
CA HIS A 196 -16.15 -3.90 11.39
C HIS A 196 -16.78 -2.91 12.39
N SER A 197 -17.19 -1.72 11.97
CA SER A 197 -17.92 -0.77 12.82
C SER A 197 -18.94 0.02 12.02
N ALA A 198 -20.18 0.05 12.53
CA ALA A 198 -21.26 0.83 11.95
C ALA A 198 -21.00 2.35 12.07
N GLU A 199 -20.38 2.81 13.16
CA GLU A 199 -20.03 4.22 13.31
C GLU A 199 -18.99 4.65 12.27
N PHE A 200 -17.91 3.89 12.10
CA PHE A 200 -16.91 4.20 11.08
C PHE A 200 -17.49 4.12 9.67
N LYS A 201 -18.35 3.12 9.40
CA LYS A 201 -19.06 3.02 8.12
C LYS A 201 -19.90 4.27 7.82
N SER A 202 -20.55 4.83 8.84
CA SER A 202 -21.35 6.06 8.71
C SER A 202 -20.46 7.29 8.51
N ILE A 203 -19.49 7.52 9.40
CA ILE A 203 -18.65 8.73 9.42
C ILE A 203 -17.74 8.79 8.19
N TRP A 204 -17.25 7.65 7.68
CA TRP A 204 -16.34 7.59 6.53
C TRP A 204 -17.03 7.21 5.21
N SER A 205 -18.37 7.24 5.18
CA SER A 205 -19.18 6.86 4.01
C SER A 205 -18.81 7.65 2.76
N ILE A 206 -18.62 8.97 2.90
CA ILE A 206 -18.24 9.88 1.80
C ILE A 206 -16.73 9.78 1.56
N THR A 207 -15.92 10.21 2.52
CA THR A 207 -14.46 10.21 2.43
C THR A 207 -13.85 9.89 3.78
N THR A 208 -12.73 9.16 3.78
CA THR A 208 -11.94 8.98 5.01
C THR A 208 -11.20 10.27 5.28
N PRO A 209 -11.31 10.85 6.49
CA PRO A 209 -10.60 12.08 6.85
C PRO A 209 -9.11 11.90 6.63
N SER A 210 -8.54 12.68 5.72
CA SER A 210 -7.14 12.55 5.35
C SER A 210 -6.56 13.84 4.80
N TYR A 211 -5.23 13.97 4.89
CA TYR A 211 -4.45 15.12 4.50
C TYR A 211 -3.25 14.66 3.65
N PRO A 212 -3.46 14.46 2.34
CA PRO A 212 -2.38 14.07 1.43
C PRO A 212 -1.41 15.22 1.17
N PHE A 213 -0.10 14.96 1.21
CA PHE A 213 0.93 15.92 0.84
C PHE A 213 2.03 15.29 -0.01
N ASP A 214 2.72 16.09 -0.81
CA ASP A 214 3.91 15.68 -1.52
C ASP A 214 5.14 15.98 -0.65
N GLU A 215 5.87 14.93 -0.28
CA GLU A 215 7.06 15.04 0.56
C GLU A 215 8.26 15.58 -0.25
N GLU A 216 8.23 15.46 -1.57
CA GLU A 216 9.32 15.90 -2.45
C GLU A 216 9.24 17.39 -2.78
N LEU A 217 8.09 18.02 -2.55
CA LEU A 217 7.94 19.46 -2.72
C LEU A 217 8.52 20.22 -1.51
N PRO A 218 9.22 21.36 -1.74
CA PRO A 218 9.71 22.20 -0.66
C PRO A 218 8.60 22.60 0.30
N ARG A 219 8.89 22.50 1.59
CA ARG A 219 8.01 22.91 2.69
C ARG A 219 8.79 23.66 3.73
N ASN A 220 8.19 24.73 4.28
CA ASN A 220 8.76 25.46 5.39
C ASN A 220 8.06 25.11 6.71
N LYS A 221 8.68 25.47 7.84
CA LYS A 221 8.16 25.16 9.18
C LYS A 221 6.75 25.72 9.39
N SER A 222 6.51 26.96 8.96
CA SER A 222 5.20 27.63 9.10
C SER A 222 4.08 26.89 8.36
N GLN A 223 4.36 26.33 7.19
CA GLN A 223 3.39 25.54 6.42
C GLN A 223 3.05 24.24 7.14
N VAL A 224 4.05 23.53 7.66
CA VAL A 224 3.81 22.28 8.41
C VAL A 224 3.05 22.55 9.71
N GLU A 225 3.38 23.62 10.43
CA GLU A 225 2.63 24.06 11.62
C GLU A 225 1.16 24.36 11.28
N HIS A 226 0.92 25.06 10.16
CA HIS A 226 -0.43 25.32 9.69
C HIS A 226 -1.19 24.01 9.38
N TRP A 227 -0.57 23.07 8.67
CA TRP A 227 -1.19 21.78 8.37
C TRP A 227 -1.54 21.01 9.64
N LEU A 228 -0.62 20.95 10.61
CA LEU A 228 -0.87 20.27 11.89
C LEU A 228 -2.00 20.94 12.67
N LYS A 229 -2.10 22.27 12.64
CA LYS A 229 -3.19 23.01 13.26
C LYS A 229 -4.53 22.67 12.60
N GLU A 230 -4.60 22.71 11.27
CA GLU A 230 -5.80 22.37 10.50
C GLU A 230 -6.26 20.92 10.76
N VAL A 231 -5.30 19.99 10.80
CA VAL A 231 -5.57 18.58 11.11
C VAL A 231 -6.08 18.42 12.54
N SER A 232 -5.46 19.09 13.51
CA SER A 232 -5.90 19.08 14.91
C SER A 232 -7.30 19.68 15.07
N GLU A 233 -7.62 20.76 14.37
CA GLU A 233 -8.95 21.38 14.41
C GLU A 233 -10.01 20.45 13.81
N LYS A 234 -9.69 19.75 12.70
CA LYS A 234 -10.59 18.77 12.08
C LYS A 234 -10.87 17.55 12.95
N THR A 235 -9.93 17.14 13.81
CA THR A 235 -10.11 15.98 14.70
C THR A 235 -10.64 16.36 16.08
N ASN A 236 -10.24 17.51 16.62
CA ASN A 236 -10.49 17.92 18.00
C ASN A 236 -11.40 19.18 18.12
N GLY A 237 -11.38 20.07 17.13
CA GLY A 237 -11.98 21.40 17.20
C GLY A 237 -13.52 21.42 17.17
N ALA A 238 -14.15 20.49 16.44
CA ALA A 238 -15.61 20.34 16.46
C ALA A 238 -16.14 19.87 17.83
N PHE A 239 -15.31 19.21 18.64
CA PHE A 239 -15.68 18.67 19.95
C PHE A 239 -15.64 19.73 21.05
N SER A 240 -14.66 20.63 21.05
CA SER A 240 -14.59 21.69 22.07
C SER A 240 -15.79 22.63 22.06
N LEU A 241 -16.36 22.95 20.89
CA LEU A 241 -17.56 23.80 20.82
C LEU A 241 -18.84 23.02 21.19
N CYS A 242 -19.03 21.79 20.71
CA CYS A 242 -20.23 21.03 21.06
C CYS A 242 -20.25 20.54 22.51
N ASP A 243 -19.11 20.16 23.09
CA ASP A 243 -19.04 19.76 24.50
C ASP A 243 -19.25 20.98 25.42
N TYR A 244 -18.71 22.14 25.06
CA TYR A 244 -19.03 23.42 25.71
C TYR A 244 -20.53 23.73 25.63
N TYR A 245 -21.15 23.70 24.44
CA TYR A 245 -22.59 23.97 24.31
C TYR A 245 -23.46 22.94 25.04
N ARG A 246 -23.05 21.66 25.09
CA ARG A 246 -23.74 20.63 25.89
C ARG A 246 -23.69 20.89 27.38
N GLU A 247 -22.55 21.33 27.91
CA GLU A 247 -22.38 21.65 29.33
C GLU A 247 -23.28 22.84 29.75
N TYR A 248 -23.62 23.72 28.79
CA TYR A 248 -24.52 24.87 28.99
C TYR A 248 -25.93 24.70 28.42
N GLY A 249 -26.33 23.49 27.98
CA GLY A 249 -27.69 23.21 27.50
C GLY A 249 -28.09 23.90 26.20
N LEU A 250 -27.11 24.26 25.35
CA LEU A 250 -27.32 24.92 24.06
C LEU A 250 -27.23 23.89 22.91
N GLU A 251 -28.08 24.03 21.90
CA GLU A 251 -28.06 23.14 20.73
C GLU A 251 -26.82 23.38 19.87
N CYS A 252 -26.09 22.31 19.52
CA CYS A 252 -24.93 22.42 18.65
C CYS A 252 -25.38 22.60 17.20
N GLY A 253 -25.31 23.83 16.68
CA GLY A 253 -25.54 24.14 15.28
C GLY A 253 -24.31 23.77 14.44
N PHE A 254 -24.49 22.91 13.42
CA PHE A 254 -23.48 22.71 12.39
C PHE A 254 -23.40 23.97 11.53
N VAL A 255 -22.27 24.67 11.58
CA VAL A 255 -21.95 25.67 10.54
C VAL A 255 -21.32 24.90 9.38
N THR A 256 -22.07 24.81 8.29
CA THR A 256 -21.65 24.24 7.00
C THR A 256 -20.51 25.02 6.37
#